data_AF-A0A954V655-F1
#
_entry.id   AF-A0A954V655-F1
#
_cell.length_a   1.000
_cell.length_b   1.000
_cell.length_c   1.000
_cell.angle_alpha   90.00
_cell.angle_beta   90.00
_cell.angle_gamma   90.00
#
_symmetry.space_group_name_H-M   'P 1'
#
loop_
_entity.id
_entity.type
_entity.pdbx_description
1 polymer ?
#
loop_
_entity_poly.entity_id
_entity_poly.type
_entity_poly.pdbx_seq_one_letter_code
_entity_poly.pdbx_strand_id
1 'polypeptide(L)'
;MGRKAGIWWRKSEKAWYVTVDGKQIRLGSDKREAEKHFHRLMLEKDDRKPVIFTDLLVCEIADKFLSWCYCHRAERTADGYKDHWERFLKWLPNGRRMTAAELKPYHVIEYMDAHDWKSCYKRNAAASVQRAFKWSVSVGLLDFHPCTRIPKPKADRRETPVTQAEYQTILRHSKSGFRDLVTMAWETGARPFELRNLQPRHVDGDRLVFPVKESKGKRRSRVIYLNETAIEIVERRRVLGVEWIFTNTRGKKWTVSACNCRFRYLRKYVGRKVALYDFRHGFTERMLDRGVDHLTVAALLGHTNGQMVSTVYSHRNQAAEHLRKIVNGTAKPTNSSVTPVEC
;
A
#
# COMPACT_ATOMS: atom_id res chain seq x y z
N MET A 1 21.85 5.05 18.97
CA MET A 1 22.09 5.81 17.72
C MET A 1 23.46 6.44 17.80
N GLY A 2 24.48 5.83 17.19
CA GLY A 2 25.82 6.43 17.17
C GLY A 2 25.80 7.68 16.28
N ARG A 3 26.25 8.82 16.82
CA ARG A 3 26.52 10.02 15.98
C ARG A 3 27.47 9.60 14.86
N LYS A 4 27.21 10.04 13.63
CA LYS A 4 28.18 9.88 12.53
C LYS A 4 29.50 10.50 12.98
N ALA A 5 30.59 9.75 12.90
CA ALA A 5 31.92 10.29 13.15
C ALA A 5 32.15 11.49 12.21
N GLY A 6 32.57 12.61 12.76
CA GLY A 6 32.84 13.83 12.02
C GLY A 6 34.13 14.46 12.53
N ILE A 7 34.86 15.12 11.64
CA ILE A 7 36.07 15.85 12.01
C ILE A 7 35.70 17.13 12.77
N TRP A 8 36.49 17.50 13.76
CA TRP A 8 36.28 18.70 14.57
C TRP A 8 37.60 19.40 14.85
N TRP A 9 37.56 20.72 15.05
CA TRP A 9 38.76 21.55 15.24
C TRP A 9 39.11 21.72 16.72
N ARG A 10 40.37 21.50 17.08
CA ARG A 10 40.89 21.69 18.44
C ARG A 10 41.73 22.97 18.51
N LYS A 11 41.25 23.96 19.25
CA LYS A 11 41.88 25.30 19.34
C LYS A 11 43.27 25.27 19.98
N SER A 12 43.49 24.45 21.00
CA SER A 12 44.76 24.39 21.75
C SER A 12 45.94 23.90 20.90
N GLU A 13 45.69 23.01 19.94
CA GLU A 13 46.73 22.35 19.13
C GLU A 13 46.68 22.75 17.65
N LYS A 14 45.79 23.69 17.30
CA LYS A 14 45.54 24.19 15.94
C LYS A 14 45.48 23.05 14.89
N ALA A 15 44.69 22.02 15.18
CA ALA A 15 44.54 20.86 14.31
C ALA A 15 43.12 20.28 14.32
N TRP A 16 42.78 19.61 13.23
CA TRP A 16 41.59 18.79 13.07
C TRP A 16 41.78 17.42 13.72
N TYR A 17 40.71 16.92 14.33
CA TYR A 17 40.65 15.65 15.03
C TYR A 17 39.40 14.88 14.62
N VAL A 18 39.43 13.56 14.80
CA VAL A 18 38.24 12.70 14.74
C VAL A 18 38.24 11.75 15.93
N THR A 19 37.04 11.46 16.45
CA THR A 19 36.86 10.42 17.47
C THR A 19 36.38 9.15 16.80
N VAL A 20 37.17 8.08 16.92
CA VAL A 20 36.81 6.75 16.40
C VAL A 20 37.07 5.72 17.49
N ASP A 21 36.05 4.95 17.85
CA ASP A 21 36.08 3.93 18.94
C ASP A 21 36.62 4.48 20.27
N GLY A 22 36.19 5.70 20.64
CA GLY A 22 36.58 6.36 21.88
C GLY A 22 37.99 6.97 21.89
N LYS A 23 38.78 6.80 20.83
CA LYS A 23 40.13 7.41 20.69
C LYS A 23 40.08 8.66 19.81
N GLN A 24 40.79 9.71 20.22
CA GLN A 24 40.95 10.94 19.44
C GLN A 24 42.19 10.82 18.55
N ILE A 25 42.00 10.93 17.23
CA ILE A 25 43.07 10.82 16.23
C ILE A 25 43.29 12.21 15.61
N ARG A 26 44.55 12.68 15.62
CA ARG A 26 44.95 13.94 14.99
C ARG A 26 45.03 13.78 13.47
N LEU A 27 44.33 14.62 12.73
CA LEU A 27 44.22 14.55 11.28
C LEU A 27 45.12 15.54 10.53
N GLY A 28 45.49 16.66 11.15
CA GLY A 28 46.35 17.69 10.56
C GLY A 28 45.82 19.11 10.78
N SER A 29 46.59 20.14 10.40
CA SER A 29 46.19 21.54 10.51
C SER A 29 45.36 22.03 9.32
N ASP A 30 45.55 21.44 8.14
CA ASP A 30 44.76 21.75 6.95
C ASP A 30 43.45 20.95 6.92
N LYS A 31 42.33 21.62 6.59
CA LYS A 31 41.01 21.01 6.59
C LYS A 31 40.86 19.97 5.47
N ARG A 32 41.40 20.23 4.29
CA ARG A 32 41.24 19.38 3.11
C ARG A 32 42.06 18.11 3.24
N GLU A 33 43.27 18.21 3.79
CA GLU A 33 44.09 17.04 4.14
C GLU A 33 43.46 16.23 5.27
N ALA A 34 42.89 16.90 6.29
CA ALA A 34 42.18 16.23 7.37
C ALA A 34 40.96 15.45 6.88
N GLU A 35 40.18 15.99 5.92
CA GLU A 35 39.07 15.27 5.29
C GLU A 35 39.54 14.02 4.52
N LYS A 36 40.64 14.12 3.76
CA LYS A 36 41.24 12.96 3.06
C LYS A 36 41.73 11.89 4.05
N HIS A 37 42.38 12.30 5.12
CA HIS A 37 42.88 11.41 6.17
C HIS A 37 41.72 10.74 6.92
N PHE A 38 40.67 11.49 7.23
CA PHE A 38 39.43 10.95 7.79
C PHE A 38 38.79 9.91 6.88
N HIS A 39 38.67 10.17 5.57
CA HIS A 39 38.14 9.19 4.62
C HIS A 39 38.99 7.92 4.55
N ARG A 40 40.32 8.03 4.56
CA ARG A 40 41.24 6.88 4.59
C ARG A 40 41.06 6.05 5.86
N LEU A 41 41.04 6.68 7.02
CA LEU A 41 40.80 6.03 8.32
C LEU A 41 39.45 5.31 8.36
N MET A 42 38.40 5.89 7.76
CA MET A 42 37.08 5.27 7.68
C MET A 42 37.04 4.08 6.71
N LEU A 43 37.90 4.04 5.69
CA LEU A 43 38.05 2.90 4.78
C LEU A 43 38.81 1.74 5.43
N GLU A 44 39.90 2.05 6.16
CA GLU A 44 40.72 1.07 6.87
C GLU A 44 39.97 0.44 8.07
N LYS A 45 39.08 1.21 8.71
CA LYS A 45 38.19 0.74 9.79
C LYS A 45 36.82 0.27 9.32
N ASP A 46 36.57 0.14 8.02
CA ASP A 46 35.36 -0.53 7.55
C ASP A 46 35.49 -2.03 7.86
N ASP A 47 35.31 -2.38 9.15
CA ASP A 47 35.24 -3.73 9.74
C ASP A 47 33.99 -4.49 9.25
N ARG A 48 33.54 -4.23 8.01
CA ARG A 48 32.63 -5.14 7.34
C ARG A 48 33.41 -6.41 7.12
N LYS A 49 33.27 -7.32 8.08
CA LYS A 49 33.59 -8.74 7.96
C LYS A 49 33.32 -9.15 6.51
N PRO A 50 34.24 -9.88 5.85
CA PRO A 50 34.02 -10.33 4.49
C PRO A 50 32.63 -10.96 4.44
N VAL A 51 31.75 -10.36 3.65
CA VAL A 51 30.40 -10.86 3.49
C VAL A 51 30.57 -12.23 2.86
N ILE A 52 30.33 -13.30 3.63
CA ILE A 52 30.25 -14.64 3.07
C ILE A 52 28.95 -14.66 2.28
N PHE A 53 29.07 -14.29 1.02
CA PHE A 53 28.04 -14.68 0.08
C PHE A 53 28.22 -16.17 -0.10
N THR A 54 27.21 -16.92 0.32
CA THR A 54 26.98 -18.24 -0.24
C THR A 54 26.99 -18.12 -1.77
N ASP A 55 27.51 -19.10 -2.50
CA ASP A 55 27.47 -19.18 -3.98
C ASP A 55 26.02 -19.31 -4.54
N LEU A 56 25.01 -19.03 -3.72
CA LEU A 56 23.61 -19.02 -4.09
C LEU A 56 23.35 -18.02 -5.22
N LEU A 57 22.66 -18.53 -6.24
CA LEU A 57 22.23 -17.75 -7.37
C LEU A 57 21.03 -16.89 -6.99
N VAL A 58 20.93 -15.73 -7.64
CA VAL A 58 19.78 -14.82 -7.49
C VAL A 58 18.48 -15.53 -7.87
N CYS A 59 18.49 -16.43 -8.86
CA CYS A 59 17.33 -17.22 -9.23
C CYS A 59 16.91 -18.21 -8.13
N GLU A 60 17.84 -18.89 -7.47
CA GLU A 60 17.53 -19.81 -6.38
C GLU A 60 16.92 -19.09 -5.18
N ILE A 61 17.42 -17.90 -4.88
CA ILE A 61 16.84 -17.03 -3.85
C ILE A 61 15.41 -16.63 -4.24
N ALA A 62 15.19 -16.23 -5.49
CA ALA A 62 13.87 -15.89 -6.00
C ALA A 62 12.91 -17.08 -5.89
N ASP A 63 13.33 -18.27 -6.31
CA ASP A 63 12.51 -19.49 -6.27
C ASP A 63 12.14 -19.85 -4.84
N LYS A 64 13.10 -19.89 -3.91
CA LYS A 64 12.83 -20.16 -2.48
C LYS A 64 11.89 -19.10 -1.88
N PHE A 65 12.07 -17.83 -2.22
CA PHE A 65 11.20 -16.74 -1.77
C PHE A 65 9.77 -16.87 -2.32
N LEU A 66 9.63 -17.23 -3.59
CA LEU A 66 8.33 -17.41 -4.24
C LEU A 66 7.60 -18.62 -3.66
N SER A 67 8.28 -19.76 -3.46
CA SER A 67 7.72 -20.93 -2.75
C SER A 67 7.21 -20.53 -1.36
N TRP A 68 8.01 -19.78 -0.59
CA TRP A 68 7.57 -19.26 0.70
C TRP A 68 6.35 -18.35 0.57
N CYS A 69 6.31 -17.48 -0.45
CA CYS A 69 5.17 -16.59 -0.69
C CYS A 69 3.88 -17.36 -1.00
N TYR A 70 3.91 -18.41 -1.80
CA TYR A 70 2.73 -19.22 -2.09
C TYR A 70 2.17 -19.94 -0.85
N CYS A 71 3.02 -20.30 0.12
CA CYS A 71 2.57 -20.89 1.38
C CYS A 71 2.07 -19.86 2.41
N HIS A 72 2.63 -18.65 2.42
CA HIS A 72 2.43 -17.70 3.54
C HIS A 72 1.72 -16.39 3.17
N ARG A 73 1.48 -16.14 1.88
CA ARG A 73 0.82 -14.93 1.37
C ARG A 73 -0.41 -15.31 0.56
N ALA A 74 -1.28 -14.33 0.33
CA ALA A 74 -2.36 -14.52 -0.62
C ALA A 74 -1.79 -14.78 -2.01
N GLU A 75 -2.34 -15.75 -2.72
CA GLU A 75 -1.92 -16.19 -4.06
C GLU A 75 -1.69 -15.00 -5.01
N ARG A 76 -2.65 -14.08 -5.11
CA ARG A 76 -2.54 -12.86 -5.93
C ARG A 76 -1.30 -12.02 -5.63
N THR A 77 -0.85 -12.01 -4.38
CA THR A 77 0.37 -11.30 -3.94
C THR A 77 1.61 -12.07 -4.37
N ALA A 78 1.60 -13.40 -4.23
CA ALA A 78 2.67 -14.27 -4.73
C ALA A 78 2.83 -14.16 -6.25
N ASP A 79 1.73 -14.17 -7.00
CA ASP A 79 1.75 -13.95 -8.47
C ASP A 79 2.33 -12.58 -8.85
N GLY A 80 2.05 -11.56 -8.05
CA GLY A 80 2.63 -10.23 -8.24
C GLY A 80 4.14 -10.22 -8.05
N TYR A 81 4.65 -10.94 -7.05
CA TYR A 81 6.10 -11.13 -6.89
C TYR A 81 6.68 -11.96 -8.04
N LYS A 82 6.00 -13.03 -8.46
CA LYS A 82 6.42 -13.89 -9.56
C LYS A 82 6.61 -13.10 -10.86
N ASP A 83 5.64 -12.28 -11.28
CA ASP A 83 5.76 -11.44 -12.50
C ASP A 83 6.97 -10.49 -12.41
N HIS A 84 7.19 -9.85 -11.24
CA HIS A 84 8.35 -8.99 -11.04
C HIS A 84 9.67 -9.76 -11.12
N TRP A 85 9.75 -10.95 -10.52
CA TRP A 85 10.96 -11.77 -10.52
C TRP A 85 11.27 -12.38 -11.88
N GLU A 86 10.28 -12.90 -12.60
CA GLU A 86 10.47 -13.43 -13.95
C GLU A 86 11.01 -12.37 -14.92
N ARG A 87 10.47 -11.15 -14.85
CA ARG A 87 10.96 -10.01 -15.65
C ARG A 87 12.37 -9.60 -15.25
N PHE A 88 12.66 -9.55 -13.95
CA PHE A 88 13.97 -9.15 -13.46
C PHE A 88 15.05 -10.17 -13.85
N LEU A 89 14.81 -11.46 -13.62
CA LEU A 89 15.74 -12.53 -13.96
C LEU A 89 15.99 -12.63 -15.48
N LYS A 90 14.99 -12.32 -16.30
CA LYS A 90 15.14 -12.26 -17.77
C LYS A 90 16.04 -11.10 -18.22
N TRP A 91 16.05 -9.99 -17.48
CA TRP A 91 16.80 -8.78 -17.83
C TRP A 91 18.25 -8.80 -17.34
N LEU A 92 18.56 -9.52 -16.25
CA LEU A 92 19.90 -9.50 -15.63
C LEU A 92 21.03 -9.80 -16.64
N PRO A 93 22.16 -9.07 -16.62
CA PRO A 93 23.28 -9.24 -17.55
C PRO A 93 23.87 -10.66 -17.59
N ASN A 94 24.01 -11.31 -16.43
CA ASN A 94 24.45 -12.71 -16.31
C ASN A 94 23.26 -13.69 -16.22
N GLY A 95 22.06 -13.23 -16.57
CA GLY A 95 20.81 -13.96 -16.49
C GLY A 95 20.62 -14.67 -15.14
N ARG A 96 20.26 -15.96 -15.22
CA ARG A 96 20.07 -16.83 -14.04
C ARG A 96 21.37 -17.30 -13.39
N ARG A 97 22.55 -16.90 -13.89
CA ARG A 97 23.86 -17.31 -13.34
C ARG A 97 24.45 -16.29 -12.37
N MET A 98 23.83 -15.13 -12.21
CA MET A 98 24.29 -14.12 -11.26
C MET A 98 24.15 -14.64 -9.83
N THR A 99 25.22 -14.57 -9.06
CA THR A 99 25.24 -14.88 -7.62
C THR A 99 24.68 -13.72 -6.80
N ALA A 100 24.27 -14.00 -5.57
CA ALA A 100 23.87 -12.96 -4.62
C ALA A 100 25.00 -11.95 -4.32
N ALA A 101 26.26 -12.39 -4.43
CA ALA A 101 27.47 -11.58 -4.22
C ALA A 101 27.66 -10.51 -5.29
N GLU A 102 27.45 -10.92 -6.53
CA GLU A 102 27.58 -10.08 -7.72
C GLU A 102 26.44 -9.06 -7.81
N LEU A 103 25.27 -9.38 -7.28
CA LEU A 103 24.14 -8.47 -7.32
C LEU A 103 24.40 -7.20 -6.49
N LYS A 104 24.49 -6.05 -7.16
CA LYS A 104 24.60 -4.73 -6.53
C LYS A 104 23.32 -3.91 -6.70
N PRO A 105 23.11 -2.85 -5.90
CA PRO A 105 21.98 -1.93 -6.06
C PRO A 105 21.86 -1.34 -7.47
N TYR A 106 22.98 -1.08 -8.18
CA TYR A 106 22.94 -0.47 -9.51
C TYR A 106 22.28 -1.38 -10.56
N HIS A 107 22.42 -2.71 -10.48
CA HIS A 107 21.70 -3.62 -11.37
C HIS A 107 20.18 -3.42 -11.30
N VAL A 108 19.65 -3.14 -10.11
CA VAL A 108 18.21 -2.90 -9.94
C VAL A 108 17.81 -1.49 -10.43
N ILE A 109 18.72 -0.53 -10.34
CA ILE A 109 18.53 0.83 -10.88
C ILE A 109 18.50 0.78 -12.40
N GLU A 110 19.51 0.18 -13.03
CA GLU A 110 19.58 -0.03 -14.48
C GLU A 110 18.39 -0.82 -14.99
N TYR A 111 17.93 -1.84 -14.25
CA TYR A 111 16.70 -2.55 -14.57
C TYR A 111 15.49 -1.63 -14.62
N MET A 112 15.33 -0.74 -13.63
CA MET A 112 14.24 0.23 -13.62
C MET A 112 14.36 1.27 -14.73
N ASP A 113 15.58 1.67 -15.09
CA ASP A 113 15.83 2.74 -16.06
C ASP A 113 15.80 2.26 -17.51
N ALA A 114 16.13 0.98 -17.74
CA ALA A 114 15.97 0.32 -19.03
C ALA A 114 14.51 0.13 -19.46
N HIS A 115 13.55 0.36 -18.56
CA HIS A 115 12.12 0.21 -18.85
C HIS A 115 11.35 1.53 -18.72
N ASP A 116 10.51 1.80 -19.72
CA ASP A 116 9.56 2.92 -19.69
C ASP A 116 8.34 2.57 -18.80
N TRP A 117 8.58 2.55 -17.49
CA TRP A 117 7.56 2.30 -16.49
C TRP A 117 7.24 3.53 -15.68
N LYS A 118 5.96 3.66 -15.31
CA LYS A 118 5.51 4.68 -14.35
C LYS A 118 6.18 4.48 -12.98
N SER A 119 6.38 5.57 -12.25
CA SER A 119 7.04 5.61 -10.93
C SER A 119 6.54 4.54 -9.94
N CYS A 120 5.22 4.31 -9.91
CA CYS A 120 4.62 3.30 -9.05
C CYS A 120 5.06 1.86 -9.38
N TYR A 121 5.23 1.53 -10.65
CA TYR A 121 5.64 0.19 -11.08
C TYR A 121 7.14 -0.01 -10.85
N LYS A 122 7.99 0.98 -11.21
CA LYS A 122 9.43 0.99 -10.87
C LYS A 122 9.63 0.75 -9.37
N ARG A 123 8.90 1.48 -8.53
CA ARG A 123 8.92 1.30 -7.06
C ARG A 123 8.55 -0.11 -6.62
N ASN A 124 7.50 -0.71 -7.20
CA ASN A 124 7.07 -2.07 -6.85
C ASN A 124 8.08 -3.12 -7.29
N ALA A 125 8.66 -2.98 -8.48
CA ALA A 125 9.70 -3.85 -8.99
C ALA A 125 10.93 -3.86 -8.06
N ALA A 126 11.46 -2.69 -7.71
CA ALA A 126 12.55 -2.59 -6.74
C ALA A 126 12.17 -3.13 -5.35
N ALA A 127 10.94 -2.86 -4.88
CA ALA A 127 10.47 -3.37 -3.60
C ALA A 127 10.35 -4.90 -3.57
N SER A 128 9.99 -5.52 -4.70
CA SER A 128 9.97 -6.99 -4.85
C SER A 128 11.36 -7.57 -4.60
N VAL A 129 12.37 -7.03 -5.27
CA VAL A 129 13.77 -7.45 -5.13
C VAL A 129 14.24 -7.31 -3.68
N GLN A 130 14.08 -6.11 -3.10
CA GLN A 130 14.45 -5.87 -1.70
C GLN A 130 13.77 -6.83 -0.73
N ARG A 131 12.51 -7.20 -0.99
CA ARG A 131 11.75 -8.02 -0.06
C ARG A 131 12.21 -9.47 -0.04
N ALA A 132 12.62 -10.03 -1.19
CA ALA A 132 13.21 -11.36 -1.20
C ALA A 132 14.54 -11.38 -0.45
N PHE A 133 15.45 -10.45 -0.72
CA PHE A 133 16.74 -10.41 -0.03
C PHE A 133 16.61 -10.12 1.46
N LYS A 134 15.68 -9.25 1.86
CA LYS A 134 15.34 -9.07 3.28
C LYS A 134 14.83 -10.37 3.91
N TRP A 135 13.98 -11.11 3.20
CA TRP A 135 13.48 -12.40 3.66
C TRP A 135 14.62 -13.44 3.76
N SER A 136 15.49 -13.55 2.76
CA SER A 136 16.63 -14.47 2.75
C SER A 136 17.54 -14.26 3.96
N VAL A 137 17.82 -13.01 4.34
CA VAL A 137 18.57 -12.72 5.57
C VAL A 137 17.80 -13.16 6.81
N SER A 138 16.49 -12.89 6.88
CA SER A 138 15.67 -13.26 8.04
C SER A 138 15.55 -14.77 8.27
N VAL A 139 15.76 -15.59 7.24
CA VAL A 139 15.72 -17.06 7.33
C VAL A 139 17.12 -17.70 7.33
N GLY A 140 18.19 -16.89 7.39
CA GLY A 140 19.57 -17.38 7.44
C GLY A 140 20.12 -17.91 6.10
N LEU A 141 19.47 -17.63 4.97
CA LEU A 141 20.01 -17.97 3.63
C LEU A 141 21.16 -17.06 3.21
N LEU A 142 21.18 -15.83 3.73
CA LEU A 142 22.23 -14.84 3.45
C LEU A 142 22.60 -14.12 4.75
N ASP A 143 23.87 -13.80 4.93
CA ASP A 143 24.31 -12.99 6.06
C ASP A 143 23.96 -11.51 5.89
N PHE A 144 23.88 -11.04 4.63
CA PHE A 144 23.65 -9.64 4.31
C PHE A 144 22.70 -9.43 3.13
N HIS A 145 22.01 -8.29 3.14
CA HIS A 145 21.10 -7.89 2.07
C HIS A 145 21.83 -7.04 1.01
N PRO A 146 22.15 -7.57 -0.19
CA PRO A 146 22.96 -6.87 -1.20
C PRO A 146 22.33 -5.56 -1.69
N CYS A 147 20.99 -5.52 -1.78
CA CYS A 147 20.23 -4.39 -2.32
C CYS A 147 19.55 -3.48 -1.26
N THR A 148 20.17 -3.23 -0.11
CA THR A 148 19.54 -2.45 0.99
C THR A 148 19.16 -1.03 0.59
N ARG A 149 20.00 -0.33 -0.19
CA ARG A 149 19.86 1.09 -0.52
C ARG A 149 19.59 1.31 -2.01
N ILE A 150 18.43 0.87 -2.48
CA ILE A 150 17.97 1.22 -3.84
C ILE A 150 17.14 2.50 -3.76
N PRO A 151 17.54 3.59 -4.47
CA PRO A 151 16.68 4.76 -4.63
C PRO A 151 15.42 4.33 -5.37
N LYS A 152 14.26 4.62 -4.78
CA LYS A 152 12.96 4.31 -5.39
C LYS A 152 12.29 5.61 -5.81
N PRO A 153 11.68 5.67 -7.01
CA PRO A 153 10.91 6.83 -7.41
C PRO A 153 9.86 7.21 -6.35
N LYS A 154 9.64 8.52 -6.20
CA LYS A 154 8.50 9.01 -5.41
C LYS A 154 7.23 8.48 -6.06
N ALA A 155 6.28 8.04 -5.24
CA ALA A 155 5.00 7.61 -5.77
C ALA A 155 4.27 8.84 -6.27
N ASP A 156 3.89 8.87 -7.55
CA ASP A 156 3.00 9.91 -8.05
C ASP A 156 1.69 9.85 -7.26
N ARG A 157 1.19 11.00 -6.82
CA ARG A 157 -0.18 11.07 -6.29
C ARG A 157 -1.12 10.77 -7.44
N ARG A 158 -1.79 9.62 -7.37
CA ARG A 158 -2.93 9.33 -8.22
C ARG A 158 -4.20 9.49 -7.40
N GLU A 159 -5.08 10.32 -7.94
CA GLU A 159 -6.49 10.05 -8.24
C GLU A 159 -7.24 11.37 -8.12
N THR A 160 -7.80 11.82 -9.25
CA THR A 160 -8.91 12.76 -9.19
C THR A 160 -10.13 11.91 -8.81
N PRO A 161 -10.72 12.13 -7.62
CA PRO A 161 -11.94 11.45 -7.20
C PRO A 161 -13.04 11.59 -8.27
N VAL A 162 -13.98 10.64 -8.29
CA VAL A 162 -15.14 10.74 -9.21
C VAL A 162 -16.01 11.89 -8.72
N THR A 163 -16.28 12.86 -9.59
CA THR A 163 -17.17 13.99 -9.23
C THR A 163 -18.63 13.59 -9.33
N GLN A 164 -19.53 14.38 -8.73
CA GLN A 164 -20.98 14.17 -8.86
C GLN A 164 -21.43 14.16 -10.33
N ALA A 165 -20.91 15.07 -11.17
CA ALA A 165 -21.23 15.13 -12.59
C ALA A 165 -20.77 13.89 -13.36
N GLU A 166 -19.57 13.39 -13.06
CA GLU A 166 -19.05 12.15 -13.65
C GLU A 166 -19.87 10.94 -13.20
N TYR A 167 -20.24 10.87 -11.93
CA TYR A 167 -21.12 9.84 -11.40
C TYR A 167 -22.46 9.80 -12.14
N GLN A 168 -23.13 10.94 -12.28
CA GLN A 168 -24.40 11.02 -13.01
C GLN A 168 -24.25 10.59 -14.48
N THR A 169 -23.16 11.01 -15.13
CA THR A 169 -22.82 10.58 -16.49
C THR A 169 -22.64 9.08 -16.58
N ILE A 170 -21.93 8.48 -15.63
CA ILE A 170 -21.73 7.03 -15.56
C ILE A 170 -23.07 6.30 -15.37
N LEU A 171 -23.96 6.79 -14.51
CA LEU A 171 -25.27 6.16 -14.29
C LEU A 171 -26.15 6.18 -15.54
N ARG A 172 -26.21 7.33 -16.25
CA ARG A 172 -26.99 7.48 -17.48
C ARG A 172 -26.60 6.45 -18.54
N HIS A 173 -25.30 6.19 -18.69
CA HIS A 173 -24.77 5.25 -19.69
C HIS A 173 -24.55 3.83 -19.18
N SER A 174 -24.91 3.52 -17.92
CA SER A 174 -24.78 2.18 -17.33
C SER A 174 -26.10 1.40 -17.39
N LYS A 175 -26.02 0.10 -17.72
CA LYS A 175 -27.15 -0.84 -17.61
C LYS A 175 -27.46 -1.17 -16.15
N SER A 176 -28.71 -1.54 -15.83
CA SER A 176 -29.21 -1.76 -14.46
C SER A 176 -28.26 -2.52 -13.53
N GLY A 177 -27.82 -3.73 -13.91
CA GLY A 177 -26.95 -4.54 -13.05
C GLY A 177 -25.56 -3.96 -12.78
N PHE A 178 -25.02 -3.13 -13.67
CA PHE A 178 -23.76 -2.41 -13.42
C PHE A 178 -24.01 -1.09 -12.70
N ARG A 179 -25.14 -0.43 -12.97
CA ARG A 179 -25.59 0.80 -12.33
C ARG A 179 -25.67 0.60 -10.81
N ASP A 180 -26.33 -0.46 -10.36
CA ASP A 180 -26.47 -0.78 -8.93
C ASP A 180 -25.11 -1.00 -8.25
N LEU A 181 -24.18 -1.70 -8.91
CA LEU A 181 -22.83 -1.91 -8.39
C LEU A 181 -22.07 -0.59 -8.22
N VAL A 182 -22.20 0.32 -9.19
CA VAL A 182 -21.57 1.64 -9.17
C VAL A 182 -22.19 2.53 -8.10
N THR A 183 -23.52 2.56 -7.99
CA THR A 183 -24.22 3.30 -6.94
C THR A 183 -23.81 2.81 -5.56
N MET A 184 -23.70 1.50 -5.36
CA MET A 184 -23.23 0.94 -4.08
C MET A 184 -21.79 1.33 -3.77
N ALA A 185 -20.91 1.36 -4.77
CA ALA A 185 -19.54 1.85 -4.58
C ALA A 185 -19.51 3.35 -4.21
N TRP A 186 -20.37 4.14 -4.84
CA TRP A 186 -20.52 5.56 -4.56
C TRP A 186 -21.02 5.82 -3.14
N GLU A 187 -22.11 5.15 -2.73
CA GLU A 187 -22.78 5.40 -1.44
C GLU A 187 -22.02 4.88 -0.22
N THR A 188 -21.23 3.81 -0.37
CA THR A 188 -20.64 3.12 0.80
C THR A 188 -19.12 3.25 0.89
N GLY A 189 -18.45 3.66 -0.20
CA GLY A 189 -16.99 3.62 -0.30
C GLY A 189 -16.39 2.22 -0.13
N ALA A 190 -17.19 1.16 -0.26
CA ALA A 190 -16.76 -0.22 -0.13
C ALA A 190 -15.67 -0.57 -1.15
N ARG A 191 -14.78 -1.50 -0.78
CA ARG A 191 -13.73 -1.93 -1.71
C ARG A 191 -14.36 -2.68 -2.88
N PRO A 192 -13.82 -2.55 -4.12
CA PRO A 192 -14.27 -3.33 -5.27
C PRO A 192 -14.31 -4.84 -5.04
N PHE A 193 -13.44 -5.38 -4.19
CA PHE A 193 -13.47 -6.79 -3.84
C PHE A 193 -14.64 -7.13 -2.91
N GLU A 194 -14.97 -6.26 -1.95
CA GLU A 194 -16.09 -6.44 -1.01
C GLU A 194 -17.42 -6.46 -1.80
N LEU A 195 -17.63 -5.47 -2.69
CA LEU A 195 -18.84 -5.40 -3.50
C LEU A 195 -19.00 -6.58 -4.47
N ARG A 196 -17.94 -6.95 -5.19
CA ARG A 196 -18.01 -8.06 -6.16
C ARG A 196 -18.18 -9.44 -5.53
N ASN A 197 -17.91 -9.58 -4.23
CA ASN A 197 -18.11 -10.81 -3.47
C ASN A 197 -19.20 -10.66 -2.40
N LEU A 198 -20.11 -9.69 -2.56
CA LEU A 198 -21.20 -9.52 -1.63
C LEU A 198 -22.24 -10.65 -1.83
N GLN A 199 -22.59 -11.33 -0.74
CA GLN A 199 -23.53 -12.45 -0.69
C GLN A 199 -24.68 -12.11 0.27
N PRO A 200 -25.85 -12.73 0.12
CA PRO A 200 -26.98 -12.51 1.05
C PRO A 200 -26.62 -12.70 2.53
N ARG A 201 -25.73 -13.64 2.86
CA ARG A 201 -25.27 -13.89 4.23
C ARG A 201 -24.45 -12.76 4.87
N HIS A 202 -24.00 -11.79 4.07
CA HIS A 202 -23.27 -10.62 4.57
C HIS A 202 -24.22 -9.49 4.98
N VAL A 203 -25.50 -9.57 4.65
CA VAL A 203 -26.50 -8.53 4.96
C VAL A 203 -27.00 -8.74 6.38
N ASP A 204 -26.82 -7.73 7.22
CA ASP A 204 -27.26 -7.69 8.61
C ASP A 204 -27.99 -6.35 8.83
N GLY A 205 -29.30 -6.35 8.55
CA GLY A 205 -30.13 -5.16 8.56
C GLY A 205 -29.58 -4.06 7.65
N ASP A 206 -29.27 -2.91 8.24
CA ASP A 206 -28.70 -1.73 7.56
C ASP A 206 -27.16 -1.77 7.44
N ARG A 207 -26.55 -2.95 7.59
CA ARG A 207 -25.10 -3.13 7.51
C ARG A 207 -24.72 -4.32 6.62
N LEU A 208 -23.52 -4.24 6.07
CA LEU A 208 -22.83 -5.38 5.47
C LEU A 208 -21.69 -5.81 6.40
N VAL A 209 -21.71 -7.07 6.82
CA VAL A 209 -20.74 -7.65 7.73
C VAL A 209 -19.94 -8.73 7.02
N PHE A 210 -18.67 -8.43 6.76
CA PHE A 210 -17.71 -9.40 6.24
C PHE A 210 -16.91 -10.01 7.40
N PRO A 211 -16.92 -11.34 7.55
CA PRO A 211 -16.16 -12.03 8.59
C PRO A 211 -14.65 -11.75 8.50
N VAL A 212 -13.94 -11.94 9.63
CA VAL A 212 -12.48 -11.76 9.71
C VAL A 212 -11.74 -12.48 8.58
N LYS A 213 -12.12 -13.73 8.26
CA LYS A 213 -11.48 -14.55 7.23
C LYS A 213 -11.56 -13.94 5.82
N GLU A 214 -12.57 -13.11 5.57
CA GLU A 214 -12.84 -12.44 4.28
C GLU A 214 -12.37 -10.99 4.27
N SER A 215 -12.05 -10.44 5.43
CA SER A 215 -11.51 -9.08 5.59
C SER A 215 -10.06 -8.96 5.09
N LYS A 216 -9.72 -7.80 4.50
CA LYS A 216 -8.34 -7.50 4.12
C LYS A 216 -7.44 -7.48 5.35
N GLY A 217 -6.41 -8.31 5.35
CA GLY A 217 -5.46 -8.46 6.46
C GLY A 217 -5.91 -9.42 7.56
N LYS A 218 -7.15 -9.95 7.50
CA LYS A 218 -7.67 -11.00 8.38
C LYS A 218 -7.50 -10.73 9.89
N ARG A 219 -7.62 -9.47 10.31
CA ARG A 219 -7.45 -9.07 11.73
C ARG A 219 -8.76 -8.78 12.45
N ARG A 220 -9.74 -8.21 11.75
CA ARG A 220 -11.02 -7.76 12.32
C ARG A 220 -12.11 -7.90 11.27
N SER A 221 -13.35 -8.17 11.69
CA SER A 221 -14.51 -8.14 10.79
C SER A 221 -14.64 -6.76 10.16
N ARG A 222 -15.10 -6.71 8.91
CA ARG A 222 -15.32 -5.47 8.17
C ARG A 222 -16.82 -5.19 8.15
N VAL A 223 -17.22 -4.11 8.80
CA VAL A 223 -18.60 -3.59 8.77
C VAL A 223 -18.66 -2.42 7.79
N ILE A 224 -19.70 -2.39 6.96
CA ILE A 224 -20.04 -1.31 6.03
C ILE A 224 -21.46 -0.87 6.38
N TYR A 225 -21.65 0.41 6.68
CA TYR A 225 -22.97 0.95 6.99
C TYR A 225 -23.66 1.37 5.69
N LEU A 226 -24.95 1.11 5.59
CA LEU A 226 -25.76 1.39 4.41
C LEU A 226 -26.64 2.62 4.66
N ASN A 227 -26.75 3.48 3.65
CA ASN A 227 -27.83 4.46 3.60
C ASN A 227 -29.08 3.89 2.93
N GLU A 228 -30.18 4.64 2.95
CA GLU A 228 -31.47 4.25 2.37
C GLU A 228 -31.33 3.75 0.92
N THR A 229 -30.63 4.50 0.06
CA THR A 229 -30.38 4.09 -1.33
C THR A 229 -29.63 2.75 -1.42
N ALA A 230 -28.65 2.53 -0.56
CA ALA A 230 -27.90 1.28 -0.55
C ALA A 230 -28.72 0.11 0.00
N ILE A 231 -29.59 0.36 0.99
CA ILE A 231 -30.54 -0.63 1.53
C ILE A 231 -31.53 -1.05 0.43
N GLU A 232 -32.15 -0.10 -0.26
CA GLU A 232 -33.08 -0.37 -1.37
C GLU A 232 -32.45 -1.25 -2.46
N ILE A 233 -31.19 -0.97 -2.82
CA ILE A 233 -30.45 -1.78 -3.79
C ILE A 233 -30.22 -3.20 -3.28
N VAL A 234 -29.81 -3.35 -2.01
CA VAL A 234 -29.55 -4.66 -1.42
C VAL A 234 -30.84 -5.47 -1.35
N GLU A 235 -31.92 -4.91 -0.83
CA GLU A 235 -33.20 -5.61 -0.67
C GLU A 235 -33.79 -6.01 -2.02
N ARG A 236 -33.79 -5.11 -3.02
CA ARG A 236 -34.25 -5.43 -4.38
C ARG A 236 -33.45 -6.57 -5.03
N ARG A 237 -32.16 -6.72 -4.69
CA ARG A 237 -31.26 -7.71 -5.33
C ARG A 237 -31.09 -9.00 -4.52
N ARG A 238 -31.49 -9.00 -3.24
CA ARG A 238 -31.41 -10.15 -2.32
C ARG A 238 -32.60 -11.10 -2.51
N VAL A 239 -32.82 -11.54 -3.75
CA VAL A 239 -33.87 -12.51 -4.07
C VAL A 239 -33.46 -13.92 -3.64
N LEU A 240 -34.41 -14.81 -3.37
CA LEU A 240 -34.12 -16.20 -3.01
C LEU A 240 -33.31 -16.91 -4.11
N GLY A 241 -32.32 -17.71 -3.71
CA GLY A 241 -31.52 -18.54 -4.62
C GLY A 241 -30.31 -17.85 -5.27
N VAL A 242 -30.05 -16.56 -5.02
CA VAL A 242 -28.83 -15.90 -5.53
C VAL A 242 -27.63 -16.11 -4.63
N GLU A 243 -26.50 -16.51 -5.21
CA GLU A 243 -25.23 -16.61 -4.47
C GLU A 243 -24.58 -15.24 -4.23
N TRP A 244 -24.75 -14.30 -5.18
CA TRP A 244 -24.10 -12.98 -5.16
C TRP A 244 -25.16 -11.89 -5.35
N ILE A 245 -25.07 -10.81 -4.56
CA ILE A 245 -25.99 -9.67 -4.68
C ILE A 245 -25.77 -8.91 -6.00
N PHE A 246 -24.51 -8.70 -6.40
CA PHE A 246 -24.18 -8.03 -7.66
C PHE A 246 -23.73 -9.00 -8.74
N THR A 247 -24.61 -9.24 -9.70
CA THR A 247 -24.40 -10.14 -10.83
C THR A 247 -24.47 -9.38 -12.16
N ASN A 248 -23.80 -9.93 -13.16
CA ASN A 248 -23.95 -9.50 -14.55
C ASN A 248 -25.20 -10.14 -15.18
N THR A 249 -25.46 -9.85 -16.46
CA THR A 249 -26.63 -10.37 -17.19
C THR A 249 -26.67 -11.90 -17.34
N ARG A 250 -25.59 -12.62 -17.01
CA ARG A 250 -25.50 -14.08 -17.01
C ARG A 250 -25.64 -14.68 -15.60
N GLY A 251 -26.08 -13.90 -14.62
CA GLY A 251 -26.20 -14.34 -13.22
C GLY A 251 -24.86 -14.60 -12.51
N LYS A 252 -23.72 -14.33 -13.15
CA LYS A 252 -22.39 -14.51 -12.55
C LYS A 252 -21.92 -13.21 -11.89
N LYS A 253 -21.14 -13.31 -10.81
CA LYS A 253 -20.54 -12.14 -10.17
C LYS A 253 -19.67 -11.33 -11.13
N TRP A 254 -19.56 -10.04 -10.86
CA TRP A 254 -18.68 -9.17 -11.62
C TRP A 254 -17.20 -9.50 -11.39
N THR A 255 -16.47 -9.76 -12.47
CA THR A 255 -15.01 -9.91 -12.44
C THR A 255 -14.32 -8.56 -12.56
N VAL A 256 -13.06 -8.47 -12.13
CA VAL A 256 -12.25 -7.25 -12.31
C VAL A 256 -12.19 -6.85 -13.78
N SER A 257 -11.96 -7.83 -14.67
CA SER A 257 -11.91 -7.60 -16.12
C SER A 257 -13.25 -7.09 -16.65
N ALA A 258 -14.38 -7.67 -16.24
CA ALA A 258 -15.70 -7.22 -16.67
C ALA A 258 -16.00 -5.78 -16.24
N CYS A 259 -15.67 -5.40 -14.99
CA CYS A 259 -15.79 -4.02 -14.53
C CYS A 259 -14.90 -3.09 -15.36
N ASN A 260 -13.64 -3.46 -15.59
CA ASN A 260 -12.71 -2.65 -16.39
C ASN A 260 -13.17 -2.48 -17.84
N CYS A 261 -13.77 -3.51 -18.45
CA CYS A 261 -14.36 -3.41 -19.78
C CYS A 261 -15.53 -2.42 -19.81
N ARG A 262 -16.39 -2.42 -18.77
CA ARG A 262 -17.46 -1.43 -18.64
C ARG A 262 -16.92 -0.01 -18.50
N PHE A 263 -15.93 0.21 -17.64
CA PHE A 263 -15.32 1.53 -17.51
C PHE A 263 -14.56 1.99 -18.75
N ARG A 264 -13.93 1.06 -19.49
CA ARG A 264 -13.31 1.37 -20.78
C ARG A 264 -14.34 1.91 -21.77
N TYR A 265 -15.53 1.31 -21.82
CA TYR A 265 -16.64 1.83 -22.62
C TYR A 265 -17.11 3.20 -22.12
N LEU A 266 -17.25 3.38 -20.81
CA LEU A 266 -17.73 4.64 -20.20
C LEU A 266 -16.75 5.81 -20.38
N ARG A 267 -15.45 5.53 -20.61
CA ARG A 267 -14.42 6.55 -20.82
C ARG A 267 -14.79 7.58 -21.88
N LYS A 268 -15.48 7.19 -22.96
CA LYS A 268 -15.86 8.13 -24.02
C LYS A 268 -16.89 9.19 -23.59
N TYR A 269 -17.63 8.92 -22.52
CA TYR A 269 -18.61 9.87 -21.96
C TYR A 269 -18.02 10.70 -20.83
N VAL A 270 -17.09 10.12 -20.05
CA VAL A 270 -16.47 10.79 -18.90
C VAL A 270 -15.20 11.56 -19.29
N GLY A 271 -14.60 11.27 -20.44
CA GLY A 271 -13.38 11.94 -20.92
C GLY A 271 -12.08 11.42 -20.30
N ARG A 272 -12.13 10.61 -19.23
CA ARG A 272 -10.94 10.04 -18.57
C ARG A 272 -11.12 8.58 -18.16
N LYS A 273 -10.01 7.95 -17.79
CA LYS A 273 -10.03 6.60 -17.22
C LYS A 273 -10.63 6.67 -15.80
N VAL A 274 -11.67 5.87 -15.60
CA VAL A 274 -12.29 5.62 -14.29
C VAL A 274 -12.23 4.13 -13.98
N ALA A 275 -12.21 3.76 -12.71
CA ALA A 275 -12.31 2.40 -12.22
C ALA A 275 -13.21 2.35 -10.98
N LEU A 276 -13.64 1.14 -10.60
CA LEU A 276 -14.54 0.98 -9.44
C LEU A 276 -13.92 1.48 -8.13
N TYR A 277 -12.59 1.49 -8.02
CA TYR A 277 -11.89 1.98 -6.84
C TYR A 277 -12.01 3.51 -6.68
N ASP A 278 -12.13 4.25 -7.77
CA ASP A 278 -12.18 5.71 -7.76
C ASP A 278 -13.44 6.25 -7.04
N PHE A 279 -14.51 5.45 -6.99
CA PHE A 279 -15.74 5.76 -6.24
C PHE A 279 -15.51 5.79 -4.73
N ARG A 280 -14.55 5.00 -4.22
CA ARG A 280 -14.15 5.07 -2.81
C ARG A 280 -13.46 6.41 -2.49
N HIS A 281 -12.69 6.95 -3.43
CA HIS A 281 -12.12 8.28 -3.31
C HIS A 281 -13.20 9.36 -3.37
N GLY A 282 -14.16 9.23 -4.30
CA GLY A 282 -15.34 10.10 -4.34
C GLY A 282 -16.16 10.07 -3.04
N PHE A 283 -16.40 8.89 -2.45
CA PHE A 283 -17.02 8.77 -1.13
C PHE A 283 -16.22 9.49 -0.04
N THR A 284 -14.90 9.32 -0.04
CA THR A 284 -14.00 9.95 0.93
C THR A 284 -14.14 11.47 0.86
N GLU A 285 -13.99 12.03 -0.34
CA GLU A 285 -14.08 13.47 -0.58
C GLU A 285 -15.47 14.01 -0.19
N ARG A 286 -16.56 13.38 -0.65
CA ARG A 286 -17.92 13.79 -0.26
C ARG A 286 -18.17 13.81 1.24
N MET A 287 -17.59 12.87 1.99
CA MET A 287 -17.74 12.86 3.45
C MET A 287 -16.94 14.01 4.08
N LEU A 288 -15.74 14.29 3.58
CA LEU A 288 -14.93 15.42 4.06
C LEU A 288 -15.60 16.77 3.73
N ASP A 289 -16.18 16.91 2.54
CA ASP A 289 -16.92 18.10 2.11
C ASP A 289 -18.16 18.34 2.98
N ARG A 290 -18.76 17.28 3.53
CA ARG A 290 -19.86 17.34 4.52
C ARG A 290 -19.37 17.67 5.94
N GLY A 291 -18.08 17.90 6.14
CA GLY A 291 -17.47 18.20 7.43
C GLY A 291 -17.19 16.98 8.31
N VAL A 292 -17.27 15.76 7.80
CA VAL A 292 -16.92 14.56 8.56
C VAL A 292 -15.40 14.52 8.75
N ASP A 293 -14.93 14.33 9.99
CA ASP A 293 -13.50 14.32 10.26
C ASP A 293 -12.79 13.10 9.64
N HIS A 294 -11.49 13.25 9.37
CA HIS A 294 -10.68 12.22 8.70
C HIS A 294 -10.64 10.88 9.45
N LEU A 295 -10.78 10.86 10.79
CA LEU A 295 -10.75 9.62 11.58
C LEU A 295 -12.04 8.85 11.40
N THR A 296 -13.17 9.55 11.42
CA THR A 296 -14.48 8.97 11.15
C THR A 296 -14.55 8.42 9.73
N VAL A 297 -14.07 9.16 8.73
CA VAL A 297 -13.99 8.68 7.35
C VAL A 297 -13.08 7.44 7.26
N ALA A 298 -11.93 7.43 7.92
CA ALA A 298 -11.04 6.27 7.95
C ALA A 298 -11.69 5.03 8.62
N ALA A 299 -12.51 5.24 9.66
CA ALA A 299 -13.30 4.20 10.32
C ALA A 299 -14.37 3.64 9.38
N LEU A 300 -15.16 4.49 8.71
CA LEU A 300 -16.14 4.11 7.70
C LEU A 300 -15.51 3.30 6.55
N LEU A 301 -14.30 3.67 6.15
CA LEU A 301 -13.52 3.00 5.12
C LEU A 301 -12.82 1.71 5.60
N GLY A 302 -12.80 1.43 6.90
CA GLY A 302 -12.20 0.24 7.50
C GLY A 302 -10.68 0.21 7.33
N HIS A 303 -10.01 1.33 7.62
CA HIS A 303 -8.55 1.41 7.67
C HIS A 303 -8.01 0.83 8.99
N THR A 304 -6.97 -0.01 8.89
CA THR A 304 -6.41 -0.78 10.03
C THR A 304 -5.21 -0.11 10.70
N ASN A 305 -4.75 1.06 10.24
CA ASN A 305 -3.78 1.89 10.98
C ASN A 305 -4.52 2.54 12.16
N GLY A 306 -4.84 1.69 13.13
CA GLY A 306 -5.76 1.92 14.23
C GLY A 306 -5.08 2.26 15.54
N GLN A 307 -4.08 3.14 15.54
CA GLN A 307 -3.78 3.89 16.77
C GLN A 307 -4.85 4.96 17.04
N MET A 308 -5.60 5.43 16.03
CA MET A 308 -6.63 6.46 16.23
C MET A 308 -8.08 5.94 16.32
N VAL A 309 -8.49 4.94 15.52
CA VAL A 309 -9.89 4.46 15.53
C VAL A 309 -10.24 3.65 16.80
N SER A 310 -9.24 3.05 17.45
CA SER A 310 -9.41 2.25 18.68
C SER A 310 -9.72 3.11 19.91
N THR A 311 -9.16 4.31 19.97
CA THR A 311 -9.22 5.19 21.15
C THR A 311 -10.49 6.03 21.17
N VAL A 312 -11.02 6.39 19.99
CA VAL A 312 -12.19 7.28 19.84
C VAL A 312 -13.53 6.54 19.95
N TYR A 313 -13.58 5.22 19.68
CA TYR A 313 -14.84 4.47 19.56
C TYR A 313 -14.91 3.22 20.46
N SER A 314 -14.44 3.35 21.70
CA SER A 314 -14.50 2.30 22.73
C SER A 314 -15.93 1.88 23.12
N HIS A 315 -16.93 2.75 22.90
CA HIS A 315 -18.36 2.44 23.09
C HIS A 315 -18.99 1.88 21.82
N ARG A 316 -18.93 0.55 21.64
CA ARG A 316 -19.34 -0.16 20.41
C ARG A 316 -20.73 0.18 19.87
N ASN A 317 -21.74 0.39 20.72
CA ASN A 317 -23.10 0.68 20.25
C ASN A 317 -23.29 2.13 19.83
N GLN A 318 -22.84 3.09 20.65
CA GLN A 318 -22.92 4.53 20.35
C GLN A 318 -22.08 4.89 19.11
N ALA A 319 -20.90 4.29 18.96
CA ALA A 319 -20.07 4.44 17.78
C ALA A 319 -20.80 3.97 16.51
N ALA A 320 -21.49 2.84 16.58
CA ALA A 320 -22.16 2.27 15.42
C ALA A 320 -23.40 3.08 15.00
N GLU A 321 -24.15 3.64 15.95
CA GLU A 321 -25.24 4.57 15.66
C GLU A 321 -24.75 5.90 15.08
N HIS A 322 -23.67 6.45 15.64
CA HIS A 322 -23.04 7.67 15.13
C HIS A 322 -22.59 7.52 13.67
N LEU A 323 -21.91 6.41 13.36
CA LEU A 323 -21.46 6.12 11.98
C LEU A 323 -22.64 5.93 11.01
N ARG A 324 -23.74 5.31 11.46
CA ARG A 324 -24.99 5.22 10.67
C ARG A 324 -25.55 6.61 10.33
N LYS A 325 -25.69 7.49 11.34
CA LYS A 325 -26.22 8.85 11.13
C LYS A 325 -25.35 9.67 10.17
N ILE A 326 -24.03 9.49 10.21
CA ILE A 326 -23.11 10.16 9.27
C ILE A 326 -23.33 9.68 7.84
N VAL A 327 -23.45 8.37 7.62
CA VAL A 327 -23.70 7.80 6.29
C VAL A 327 -25.03 8.28 5.71
N ASN A 328 -26.06 8.41 6.55
CA ASN A 328 -27.37 8.95 6.19
C ASN A 328 -27.41 10.49 6.05
N GLY A 329 -26.33 11.20 6.41
CA GLY A 329 -26.30 12.66 6.41
C GLY A 329 -27.19 13.31 7.48
N THR A 330 -27.61 12.56 8.51
CA THR A 330 -28.50 13.02 9.57
C THR A 330 -27.78 13.46 10.85
N ALA A 331 -26.46 13.26 10.95
CA ALA A 331 -25.63 13.78 12.02
C ALA A 331 -24.95 15.10 11.62
N LYS A 332 -25.00 16.10 12.52
CA LYS A 332 -24.13 17.29 12.41
C LYS A 332 -22.66 16.87 12.59
N PRO A 333 -21.72 17.43 11.80
CA PRO A 333 -20.30 17.15 11.98
C PRO A 333 -19.88 17.51 13.41
N THR A 334 -19.29 16.56 14.11
CA THR A 334 -18.71 16.81 15.43
C THR A 334 -17.47 17.67 15.25
N ASN A 335 -17.59 18.96 15.56
CA ASN A 335 -16.41 19.78 15.85
C ASN A 335 -15.72 19.13 17.05
N SER A 336 -14.64 18.40 16.80
CA SER A 336 -13.65 18.11 17.83
C SER A 336 -12.94 19.42 18.18
N SER A 337 -13.65 20.28 18.92
CA SER A 337 -13.01 21.27 19.77
C SER A 337 -12.21 20.48 20.79
N VAL A 338 -10.90 20.42 20.55
CA VAL A 338 -9.94 20.05 21.58
C VAL A 338 -10.10 21.13 22.65
N THR A 339 -10.83 20.82 23.72
CA THR A 339 -10.73 21.57 24.96
C THR A 339 -9.27 21.47 25.40
N PRO A 340 -8.58 22.59 25.67
CA PRO A 340 -7.26 22.53 26.29
C PRO A 340 -7.42 21.83 27.62
N VAL A 341 -6.68 20.75 27.83
CA VAL A 341 -6.49 20.22 29.17
C VAL A 341 -5.60 21.23 29.88
N GLU A 342 -6.21 22.04 30.75
CA GLU A 342 -5.48 22.85 31.73
C GLU A 342 -4.93 21.94 32.83
N CYS A 343 -3.58 21.92 32.90
CA CYS A 343 -2.67 21.79 34.04
C CYS A 343 -1.47 20.91 33.70
#